data_AF-K0S180-F1
#
_entry.id   AF-K0S180-F1
#
_cell.length_a   1.000
_cell.length_b   1.000
_cell.length_c   1.000
_cell.angle_alpha   90.00
_cell.angle_beta   90.00
_cell.angle_gamma   90.00
#
_symmetry.space_group_name_H-M   'P 1'
#
loop_
_entity.id
_entity.type
_entity.pdbx_description
1 polymer ?
#
loop_
_entity_poly.entity_id
_entity_poly.type
_entity_poly.pdbx_seq_one_letter_code
_entity_poly.pdbx_strand_id
1 'polypeptide(L)'
;MFVGARLTEDSEDVRENQIATATILLDGVASCVASLVELNSRRVGTASEGACEVGLLPRRRGGGVEVCRHIKHQAIFERRLSRGKERHWNYPGFSVRSASGAWKTQPMSDEPLDNSSAGPKAGDDEERQKTDEERLMEEIVEQKDLVDALTCDTHEEIVHRNSQEKKLGQLEFKYHLMVEKKRLGRVLLKFQELYGDLYSETCLICLDDIHVHASESLTKQLVCCGGFICSSCARDIRESDYMGFGGKCPLCRGSFGDKTEAENAAKLMTLAKRGVIWAQTHVGKGMIDGAKGFKKQVQTGLEWINQAAAQNYPAALYQLYNYYRDGIAPELENSEGMASENLMKAANLGYAAANSTLAKCYIQGTNGFEEDPDEFYFRASVAFALENTNEQAAFILGSLHYFGFEKDTPEPFSYLACHYQNIVVNDSTGAASYFYGHSLLRLSDHLHGNNIASGSNDMPAVVFWLRKSLGMGYKDARELLKKLETDGQSLCANCSKEAKTGEKFKQCSKCKAQWYCCKECQVEAWRAGHKKDCKRAAILKFEDYLNAE
;
A
#
# COMPACT_ATOMS: atom_id res chain seq x y z
N MET A 1 37.76 -24.68 13.49
CA MET A 1 37.48 -24.36 12.08
C MET A 1 36.50 -25.39 11.58
N PHE A 2 35.49 -24.99 10.80
CA PHE A 2 34.26 -25.71 10.41
C PHE A 2 33.03 -25.51 11.32
N VAL A 3 32.45 -24.30 11.28
CA VAL A 3 30.99 -24.09 11.19
C VAL A 3 30.80 -22.82 10.35
N GLY A 4 30.40 -22.96 9.09
CA GLY A 4 30.28 -21.83 8.17
C GLY A 4 30.06 -22.29 6.74
N ALA A 5 28.99 -23.04 6.48
CA ALA A 5 28.54 -23.41 5.13
C ALA A 5 27.12 -24.02 5.07
N ARG A 6 26.21 -23.71 6.01
CA ARG A 6 24.80 -24.19 5.96
C ARG A 6 23.72 -23.12 6.15
N LEU A 7 24.09 -21.85 6.26
CA LEU A 7 23.11 -20.75 6.42
C LEU A 7 22.80 -20.03 5.11
N THR A 8 23.50 -20.33 4.01
CA THR A 8 23.30 -19.66 2.72
C THR A 8 22.28 -20.37 1.84
N GLU A 9 22.31 -21.71 1.74
CA GLU A 9 21.34 -22.48 0.94
C GLU A 9 19.91 -22.34 1.51
N ASP A 10 19.74 -22.48 2.83
CA ASP A 10 18.45 -22.24 3.51
C ASP A 10 17.94 -20.79 3.29
N SER A 11 18.83 -19.81 3.14
CA SER A 11 18.43 -18.41 2.90
C SER A 11 18.04 -18.13 1.45
N GLU A 12 18.64 -18.85 0.49
CA GLU A 12 18.29 -18.73 -0.92
C GLU A 12 16.97 -19.42 -1.21
N ASP A 13 16.76 -20.63 -0.67
CA ASP A 13 15.49 -21.36 -0.82
C ASP A 13 14.31 -20.61 -0.18
N VAL A 14 14.52 -20.02 1.01
CA VAL A 14 13.51 -19.16 1.65
C VAL A 14 13.21 -17.93 0.80
N ARG A 15 14.23 -17.29 0.22
CA ARG A 15 14.06 -16.13 -0.65
C ARG A 15 13.34 -16.50 -1.95
N GLU A 16 13.68 -17.62 -2.57
CA GLU A 16 13.00 -18.10 -3.78
C GLU A 16 11.53 -18.44 -3.52
N ASN A 17 11.22 -19.06 -2.38
CA ASN A 17 9.84 -19.32 -1.97
C ASN A 17 9.05 -18.02 -1.70
N GLN A 18 9.69 -17.01 -1.11
CA GLN A 18 9.10 -15.70 -0.90
C GLN A 18 8.84 -14.97 -2.23
N ILE A 19 9.77 -15.04 -3.18
CA ILE A 19 9.59 -14.50 -4.53
C ILE A 19 8.42 -15.20 -5.24
N ALA A 20 8.37 -16.53 -5.21
CA ALA A 20 7.26 -17.29 -5.80
C ALA A 20 5.91 -16.90 -5.18
N THR A 21 5.87 -16.73 -3.86
CA THR A 21 4.67 -16.27 -3.14
C THR A 21 4.24 -14.87 -3.58
N ALA A 22 5.18 -13.94 -3.75
CA ALA A 22 4.91 -12.60 -4.23
C ALA A 22 4.40 -12.63 -5.69
N THR A 23 4.99 -13.44 -6.56
CA THR A 23 4.54 -13.62 -7.95
C THR A 23 3.10 -14.15 -8.00
N ILE A 24 2.75 -15.18 -7.21
CA ILE A 24 1.38 -15.70 -7.18
C ILE A 24 0.39 -14.64 -6.68
N LEU A 25 0.78 -13.86 -5.66
CA LEU A 25 -0.06 -12.75 -5.17
C LEU A 25 -0.29 -11.70 -6.27
N LEU A 26 0.73 -11.40 -7.08
CA LEU A 26 0.64 -10.45 -8.18
C LEU A 26 -0.19 -10.97 -9.36
N ASP A 27 -0.05 -12.25 -9.70
CA ASP A 27 -0.87 -12.90 -10.73
C ASP A 27 -2.34 -12.92 -10.31
N GLY A 28 -2.60 -13.23 -9.03
CA GLY A 28 -3.93 -13.14 -8.44
C GLY A 28 -4.49 -11.71 -8.48
N VAL A 29 -3.70 -10.71 -8.08
CA VAL A 29 -4.07 -9.28 -8.18
C VAL A 29 -4.41 -8.90 -9.63
N ALA A 30 -3.58 -9.28 -10.61
CA ALA A 30 -3.80 -8.97 -12.01
C ALA A 30 -5.08 -9.64 -12.54
N SER A 31 -5.34 -10.90 -12.15
CA SER A 31 -6.56 -11.63 -12.48
C SER A 31 -7.82 -11.00 -11.86
N CYS A 32 -7.73 -10.59 -10.59
CA CYS A 32 -8.80 -9.90 -9.87
C CYS A 32 -9.14 -8.56 -10.52
N VAL A 33 -8.13 -7.76 -10.87
CA VAL A 33 -8.31 -6.51 -11.62
C VAL A 33 -9.00 -6.78 -12.95
N ALA A 34 -8.58 -7.81 -13.70
CA ALA A 34 -9.22 -8.18 -14.96
C ALA A 34 -10.69 -8.59 -14.77
N SER A 35 -10.98 -9.42 -13.76
CA SER A 35 -12.33 -9.91 -13.45
C SER A 35 -13.28 -8.79 -13.01
N LEU A 36 -12.80 -7.84 -12.20
CA LEU A 36 -13.61 -6.72 -11.75
C LEU A 36 -13.83 -5.68 -12.84
N VAL A 37 -12.85 -5.48 -13.73
CA VAL A 37 -13.05 -4.70 -14.97
C VAL A 37 -14.12 -5.37 -15.86
N GLU A 38 -14.10 -6.69 -16.00
CA GLU A 38 -15.14 -7.42 -16.74
C GLU A 38 -16.53 -7.30 -16.08
N LEU A 39 -16.64 -7.44 -14.76
CA LEU A 39 -17.90 -7.31 -14.02
C LEU A 39 -18.49 -5.90 -14.12
N ASN A 40 -17.66 -4.87 -14.03
CA ASN A 40 -18.09 -3.48 -14.25
C ASN A 40 -18.52 -3.22 -15.70
N SER A 41 -17.82 -3.79 -16.68
CA SER A 41 -18.23 -3.69 -18.09
C SER A 41 -19.59 -4.35 -18.37
N ARG A 42 -19.91 -5.46 -17.69
CA ARG A 42 -21.22 -6.13 -17.78
C ARG A 42 -22.33 -5.37 -17.05
N ARG A 43 -22.03 -4.68 -15.95
CA ARG A 43 -22.98 -3.81 -15.23
C ARG A 43 -23.33 -2.54 -16.02
N VAL A 44 -22.40 -1.99 -16.78
CA VAL A 44 -22.63 -0.82 -17.65
C VAL A 44 -23.30 -1.22 -18.99
N GLY A 45 -23.16 -2.47 -19.41
CA GLY A 45 -23.72 -3.02 -20.64
C GLY A 45 -25.17 -3.55 -20.56
N THR A 46 -26.13 -2.73 -20.14
CA THR A 46 -27.57 -2.97 -20.43
C THR A 46 -28.30 -1.68 -20.79
N ALA A 47 -27.88 -1.04 -21.89
CA ALA A 47 -28.70 -0.04 -22.58
C ALA A 47 -28.47 -0.12 -24.11
N SER A 48 -29.38 -0.86 -24.77
CA SER A 48 -29.76 -0.83 -26.19
C SER A 48 -28.70 -0.86 -27.30
N GLU A 49 -28.62 -2.02 -27.95
CA GLU A 49 -28.76 -2.29 -29.41
C GLU A 49 -28.13 -1.37 -30.47
N GLY A 50 -27.40 -2.00 -31.40
CA GLY A 50 -27.05 -1.45 -32.71
C GLY A 50 -25.92 -2.23 -33.38
N ALA A 51 -26.24 -3.42 -33.91
CA ALA A 51 -25.34 -4.30 -34.64
C ALA A 51 -24.71 -3.64 -35.88
N CYS A 52 -23.43 -3.94 -36.14
CA CYS A 52 -22.86 -3.93 -37.48
C CYS A 52 -21.73 -4.97 -37.56
N GLU A 53 -22.06 -6.14 -38.08
CA GLU A 53 -21.12 -7.16 -38.56
C GLU A 53 -20.40 -6.66 -39.82
N VAL A 54 -19.07 -6.79 -39.91
CA VAL A 54 -18.42 -6.98 -41.22
C VAL A 54 -17.18 -7.89 -41.10
N GLY A 55 -17.38 -9.17 -41.47
CA GLY A 55 -16.60 -9.99 -42.41
C GLY A 55 -15.06 -9.99 -42.45
N LEU A 56 -14.49 -11.19 -42.26
CA LEU A 56 -13.12 -11.61 -42.55
C LEU A 56 -12.82 -11.84 -44.06
N LEU A 57 -11.51 -11.79 -44.40
CA LEU A 57 -10.73 -12.41 -45.52
C LEU A 57 -10.23 -11.48 -46.68
N PRO A 58 -9.17 -11.84 -47.47
CA PRO A 58 -7.73 -11.93 -47.11
C PRO A 58 -6.72 -11.30 -48.14
N ARG A 59 -5.47 -11.08 -47.69
CA ARG A 59 -4.14 -10.91 -48.38
C ARG A 59 -4.03 -10.43 -49.86
N ARG A 60 -3.11 -9.47 -50.10
CA ARG A 60 -2.06 -9.54 -51.16
C ARG A 60 -0.82 -8.67 -50.86
N ARG A 61 0.34 -9.17 -51.32
CA ARG A 61 1.71 -8.61 -51.19
C ARG A 61 1.96 -7.46 -52.18
N GLY A 62 2.81 -6.50 -51.79
CA GLY A 62 3.52 -5.59 -52.69
C GLY A 62 4.47 -4.70 -51.88
N GLY A 63 5.77 -4.83 -52.11
CA GLY A 63 6.82 -4.09 -51.39
C GLY A 63 7.03 -2.67 -51.94
N GLY A 64 7.54 -1.80 -51.06
CA GLY A 64 7.98 -0.44 -51.36
C GLY A 64 8.46 0.22 -50.07
N VAL A 65 9.70 0.69 -50.08
CA VAL A 65 10.43 1.26 -48.94
C VAL A 65 9.81 2.60 -48.52
N GLU A 66 9.38 2.72 -47.26
CA GLU A 66 8.99 4.00 -46.64
C GLU A 66 9.69 4.19 -45.29
N VAL A 67 10.17 5.42 -45.11
CA VAL A 67 10.92 5.95 -43.97
C VAL A 67 10.07 5.91 -42.70
N CYS A 68 10.48 5.12 -41.70
CA CYS A 68 9.80 5.04 -40.40
C CYS A 68 10.01 6.32 -39.57
N ARG A 69 9.03 7.24 -39.62
CA ARG A 69 8.77 8.20 -38.53
C ARG A 69 8.23 7.44 -37.30
N HIS A 70 8.89 7.64 -36.16
CA HIS A 70 8.36 7.32 -34.84
C HIS A 70 7.06 8.11 -34.56
N ILE A 71 6.26 7.60 -33.61
CA ILE A 71 5.00 8.12 -33.07
C ILE A 71 3.73 7.52 -33.73
N LYS A 72 3.19 6.46 -33.11
CA LYS A 72 1.75 6.19 -33.04
C LYS A 72 1.41 5.42 -31.75
N HIS A 73 1.12 6.18 -30.68
CA HIS A 73 0.22 5.74 -29.60
C HIS A 73 -0.82 6.84 -29.24
N GLN A 74 -1.11 7.76 -30.18
CA GLN A 74 -1.95 8.95 -29.92
C GLN A 74 -3.23 9.02 -30.78
N ALA A 75 -3.50 8.05 -31.66
CA ALA A 75 -4.58 8.17 -32.67
C ALA A 75 -5.97 7.63 -32.26
N ILE A 76 -6.22 7.31 -30.97
CA ILE A 76 -7.56 6.91 -30.48
C ILE A 76 -8.17 7.97 -29.54
N PHE A 77 -7.37 8.90 -29.00
CA PHE A 77 -7.83 9.83 -27.96
C PHE A 77 -8.44 11.14 -28.51
N GLU A 78 -7.97 11.64 -29.66
CA GLU A 78 -8.37 12.97 -30.17
C GLU A 78 -9.77 13.04 -30.80
N ARG A 79 -10.50 11.92 -30.97
CA ARG A 79 -11.85 11.94 -31.57
C ARG A 79 -13.02 12.11 -30.60
N ARG A 80 -12.80 12.17 -29.28
CA ARG A 80 -13.90 12.23 -28.28
C ARG A 80 -14.06 13.56 -27.57
N LEU A 81 -13.11 14.50 -27.70
CA LEU A 81 -13.17 15.82 -27.04
C LEU A 81 -14.06 16.86 -27.74
N SER A 82 -14.63 16.57 -28.91
CA SER A 82 -15.44 17.55 -29.67
C SER A 82 -16.96 17.44 -29.50
N ARG A 83 -17.46 16.71 -28.49
CA ARG A 83 -18.89 16.71 -28.15
C ARG A 83 -19.10 16.81 -26.64
N GLY A 84 -19.06 18.05 -26.15
CA GLY A 84 -19.56 18.39 -24.83
C GLY A 84 -21.07 18.11 -24.70
N LYS A 85 -21.43 17.49 -23.58
CA LYS A 85 -22.65 17.79 -22.83
C LYS A 85 -22.35 17.52 -21.36
N GLU A 86 -22.41 18.59 -20.57
CA GLU A 86 -22.41 18.60 -19.11
C GLU A 86 -23.31 17.48 -18.58
N ARG A 87 -22.76 16.65 -17.69
CA ARG A 87 -23.53 15.82 -16.77
C ARG A 87 -22.91 15.92 -15.40
N HIS A 88 -23.69 16.43 -14.45
CA HIS A 88 -23.43 16.31 -13.02
C HIS A 88 -23.23 14.84 -12.66
N TRP A 89 -22.13 14.53 -11.98
CA TRP A 89 -21.85 13.17 -11.51
C TRP A 89 -22.24 13.04 -10.04
N ASN A 90 -23.44 12.47 -9.83
CA ASN A 90 -23.83 11.86 -8.57
C ASN A 90 -23.11 10.52 -8.45
N TYR A 91 -22.33 10.34 -7.38
CA TYR A 91 -21.70 9.06 -7.04
C TYR A 91 -22.76 8.00 -6.69
N PRO A 92 -22.86 6.86 -7.39
CA PRO A 92 -23.71 5.77 -6.95
C PRO A 92 -22.94 4.87 -5.99
N GLY A 93 -23.42 4.78 -4.76
CA GLY A 93 -23.05 3.71 -3.83
C GLY A 93 -23.44 2.36 -4.42
N PHE A 94 -22.59 1.36 -4.27
CA PHE A 94 -22.91 -0.01 -4.67
C PHE A 94 -23.99 -0.60 -3.74
N SER A 95 -25.12 -0.98 -4.35
CA SER A 95 -26.17 -1.77 -3.71
C SER A 95 -25.72 -3.23 -3.61
N VAL A 96 -25.75 -3.79 -2.40
CA VAL A 96 -25.66 -5.23 -2.20
C VAL A 96 -27.03 -5.85 -2.45
N ARG A 97 -27.12 -6.80 -3.38
CA ARG A 97 -28.26 -7.72 -3.45
C ARG A 97 -28.18 -8.62 -2.22
N SER A 98 -29.08 -8.37 -1.27
CA SER A 98 -29.35 -9.28 -0.17
C SER A 98 -30.02 -10.55 -0.69
N ALA A 99 -29.46 -11.70 -0.33
CA ALA A 99 -30.24 -12.93 -0.23
C ALA A 99 -31.25 -12.72 0.91
N SER A 100 -32.51 -12.47 0.56
CA SER A 100 -33.60 -12.41 1.53
C SER A 100 -34.45 -13.68 1.43
N GLY A 101 -34.34 -14.50 2.47
CA GLY A 101 -35.46 -15.33 2.91
C GLY A 101 -36.62 -14.43 3.32
N ALA A 102 -37.81 -14.80 2.87
CA ALA A 102 -39.02 -14.00 2.91
C ALA A 102 -39.46 -13.57 4.31
N TRP A 103 -39.63 -12.26 4.54
CA TRP A 103 -40.47 -11.73 5.60
C TRP A 103 -41.24 -10.52 5.07
N LYS A 104 -42.57 -10.66 5.03
CA LYS A 104 -43.54 -9.61 4.64
C LYS A 104 -43.75 -8.66 5.81
N THR A 105 -43.70 -7.36 5.58
CA THR A 105 -44.21 -6.34 6.50
C THR A 105 -45.31 -5.52 5.81
N GLN A 106 -46.44 -5.37 6.49
CA GLN A 106 -47.54 -4.47 6.13
C GLN A 106 -47.22 -3.03 6.56
N PRO A 107 -47.84 -2.00 5.93
CA PRO A 107 -47.61 -0.61 6.30
C PRO A 107 -48.50 -0.20 7.48
N MET A 108 -47.94 0.54 8.43
CA MET A 108 -48.71 1.27 9.44
C MET A 108 -48.67 2.77 9.18
N SER A 109 -49.80 3.36 9.49
CA SER A 109 -50.38 4.64 9.08
C SER A 109 -49.84 5.88 9.80
N ASP A 110 -49.98 6.99 9.08
CA ASP A 110 -49.90 8.38 9.54
C ASP A 110 -50.83 8.70 10.72
N GLU A 111 -50.38 9.57 11.63
CA GLU A 111 -51.14 10.76 12.08
C GLU A 111 -50.22 11.80 12.76
N PRO A 112 -50.61 13.11 12.78
CA PRO A 112 -49.70 14.24 12.86
C PRO A 112 -49.67 14.95 14.23
N LEU A 113 -48.64 15.75 14.49
CA LEU A 113 -48.65 16.74 15.58
C LEU A 113 -48.37 18.16 15.06
N ASP A 114 -49.19 19.07 15.55
CA ASP A 114 -49.48 20.44 15.10
C ASP A 114 -48.54 21.51 15.68
N ASN A 115 -48.56 22.64 14.99
CA ASN A 115 -47.82 23.90 15.07
C ASN A 115 -47.77 24.63 16.43
N SER A 116 -46.64 25.32 16.64
CA SER A 116 -46.52 26.75 16.99
C SER A 116 -45.03 27.04 17.29
N SER A 117 -44.40 28.17 17.01
CA SER A 117 -44.76 29.47 16.46
C SER A 117 -43.47 30.27 16.22
N ALA A 118 -43.51 31.19 15.27
CA ALA A 118 -42.64 32.37 15.13
C ALA A 118 -41.16 32.15 14.78
N GLY A 119 -40.83 32.29 13.50
CA GLY A 119 -39.46 32.43 13.02
C GLY A 119 -38.86 33.82 13.29
N PRO A 120 -37.53 33.94 13.32
CA PRO A 120 -36.83 35.15 12.94
C PRO A 120 -36.53 35.14 11.44
N LYS A 121 -36.57 36.36 10.90
CA LYS A 121 -36.39 36.70 9.49
C LYS A 121 -35.04 36.22 8.95
N ALA A 122 -35.08 35.76 7.71
CA ALA A 122 -33.92 35.56 6.86
C ALA A 122 -33.02 36.81 6.89
N GLY A 123 -31.82 36.61 7.37
CA GLY A 123 -30.71 37.55 7.38
C GLY A 123 -29.48 36.70 7.57
N ASP A 124 -28.56 36.86 6.63
CA ASP A 124 -27.18 36.36 6.58
C ASP A 124 -27.00 35.19 5.60
N ASP A 125 -26.52 35.57 4.40
CA ASP A 125 -25.67 34.73 3.56
C ASP A 125 -24.48 34.28 4.42
N GLU A 126 -24.64 33.21 5.20
CA GLU A 126 -23.50 32.50 5.77
C GLU A 126 -22.76 31.83 4.61
N GLU A 127 -21.71 32.50 4.13
CA GLU A 127 -20.71 31.94 3.22
C GLU A 127 -20.26 30.59 3.81
N ARG A 128 -20.76 29.48 3.24
CA ARG A 128 -20.36 28.12 3.64
C ARG A 128 -18.85 28.04 3.50
N GLN A 129 -18.15 27.88 4.64
CA GLN A 129 -16.71 27.67 4.62
C GLN A 129 -16.39 26.44 3.76
N LYS A 130 -15.54 26.63 2.75
CA LYS A 130 -15.11 25.55 1.87
C LYS A 130 -14.40 24.48 2.71
N THR A 131 -14.75 23.23 2.48
CA THR A 131 -14.06 22.08 3.08
C THR A 131 -12.61 22.03 2.58
N ASP A 132 -11.72 21.40 3.35
CA ASP A 132 -10.32 21.22 2.92
C ASP A 132 -10.20 20.46 1.59
N GLU A 133 -11.17 19.59 1.28
CA GLU A 133 -11.24 18.88 0.01
C GLU A 133 -11.59 19.81 -1.16
N GLU A 134 -12.62 20.64 -1.00
CA GLU A 134 -13.00 21.66 -2.00
C GLU A 134 -11.85 22.65 -2.23
N ARG A 135 -11.18 23.09 -1.16
CA ARG A 135 -10.02 23.99 -1.26
C ARG A 135 -8.86 23.36 -2.03
N LEU A 136 -8.51 22.11 -1.73
CA LEU A 136 -7.44 21.41 -2.45
C LEU A 136 -7.79 21.21 -3.93
N MET A 137 -9.05 20.88 -4.23
CA MET A 137 -9.50 20.74 -5.61
C MET A 137 -9.40 22.05 -6.38
N GLU A 138 -9.76 23.18 -5.78
CA GLU A 138 -9.58 24.50 -6.37
C GLU A 138 -8.10 24.83 -6.60
N GLU A 139 -7.25 24.61 -5.60
CA GLU A 139 -5.79 24.80 -5.74
C GLU A 139 -5.20 23.91 -6.86
N ILE A 140 -5.70 22.68 -7.02
CA ILE A 140 -5.29 21.79 -8.11
C ILE A 140 -5.73 22.34 -9.46
N VAL A 141 -6.99 22.79 -9.60
CA VAL A 141 -7.50 23.37 -10.85
C VAL A 141 -6.71 24.61 -11.24
N GLU A 142 -6.52 25.54 -10.30
CA GLU A 142 -5.70 26.74 -10.53
C GLU A 142 -4.28 26.37 -10.96
N GLN A 143 -3.67 25.39 -10.30
CA GLN A 143 -2.32 24.95 -10.64
C GLN A 143 -2.27 24.23 -12.00
N LYS A 144 -3.31 23.51 -12.41
CA LYS A 144 -3.43 22.92 -13.76
C LYS A 144 -3.55 23.99 -14.83
N ASP A 145 -4.42 24.98 -14.62
CA ASP A 145 -4.57 26.11 -15.55
C ASP A 145 -3.25 26.87 -15.73
N LEU A 146 -2.47 27.03 -14.67
CA LEU A 146 -1.11 27.60 -14.73
C LEU A 146 -0.16 26.74 -15.57
N VAL A 147 -0.18 25.41 -15.41
CA VAL A 147 0.67 24.50 -16.20
C VAL A 147 0.27 24.51 -17.68
N ASP A 148 -1.04 24.46 -17.96
CA ASP A 148 -1.59 24.43 -19.33
C ASP A 148 -1.34 25.73 -20.09
N ALA A 149 -1.27 26.87 -19.39
CA ALA A 149 -0.96 28.16 -19.97
C ALA A 149 0.51 28.33 -20.40
N LEU A 150 1.43 27.52 -19.88
CA LEU A 150 2.86 27.61 -20.20
C LEU A 150 3.17 26.95 -21.55
N THR A 151 4.16 27.45 -22.28
CA THR A 151 4.69 26.81 -23.50
C THR A 151 5.88 25.90 -23.16
N CYS A 152 6.37 25.12 -24.15
CA CYS A 152 7.56 24.27 -24.03
C CYS A 152 8.57 24.56 -25.17
N ASP A 153 8.59 25.77 -25.70
CA ASP A 153 9.34 26.09 -26.91
C ASP A 153 10.84 26.31 -26.61
N THR A 154 11.14 26.78 -25.40
CA THR A 154 12.51 27.01 -24.92
C THR A 154 12.85 26.17 -23.69
N HIS A 155 14.15 25.98 -23.44
CA HIS A 155 14.62 25.25 -22.26
C HIS A 155 14.20 25.92 -20.94
N GLU A 156 14.18 27.25 -20.88
CA GLU A 156 13.76 28.00 -19.69
C GLU A 156 12.26 27.83 -19.40
N GLU A 157 11.43 27.82 -20.45
CA GLU A 157 10.00 27.53 -20.33
C GLU A 157 9.74 26.10 -19.85
N ILE A 158 10.48 25.10 -20.37
CA ILE A 158 10.40 23.71 -19.88
C ILE A 158 10.77 23.65 -18.39
N VAL A 159 11.90 24.25 -17.99
CA VAL A 159 12.32 24.26 -16.57
C VAL A 159 11.26 24.92 -15.69
N HIS A 160 10.68 26.03 -16.13
CA HIS A 160 9.63 26.73 -15.41
C HIS A 160 8.35 25.88 -15.30
N ARG A 161 7.91 25.27 -16.41
CA ARG A 161 6.75 24.38 -16.44
C ARG A 161 6.94 23.17 -15.52
N ASN A 162 8.09 22.50 -15.56
CA ASN A 162 8.35 21.35 -14.69
C ASN A 162 8.30 21.72 -13.21
N SER A 163 8.65 22.96 -12.85
CA SER A 163 8.49 23.45 -11.47
C SER A 163 7.01 23.59 -11.09
N GLN A 164 6.15 24.01 -12.02
CA GLN A 164 4.69 24.09 -11.80
C GLN A 164 4.06 22.69 -11.76
N GLU A 165 4.47 21.78 -12.65
CA GLU A 165 4.03 20.37 -12.67
C GLU A 165 4.42 19.64 -11.38
N LYS A 166 5.61 19.92 -10.82
CA LYS A 166 6.00 19.38 -9.50
C LYS A 166 5.07 19.86 -8.39
N LYS A 167 4.71 21.14 -8.38
CA LYS A 167 3.76 21.71 -7.40
C LYS A 167 2.37 21.12 -7.59
N LEU A 168 1.94 20.93 -8.84
CA LEU A 168 0.71 20.22 -9.16
C LEU A 168 0.71 18.81 -8.54
N GLY A 169 1.77 18.04 -8.76
CA GLY A 169 1.84 16.68 -8.22
C GLY A 169 1.87 16.60 -6.69
N GLN A 170 2.41 17.62 -6.00
CA GLN A 170 2.31 17.73 -4.54
C GLN A 170 0.86 17.94 -4.08
N LEU A 171 0.11 18.80 -4.76
CA LEU A 171 -1.29 19.07 -4.46
C LEU A 171 -2.18 17.86 -4.75
N GLU A 172 -1.99 17.22 -5.91
CA GLU A 172 -2.71 16.01 -6.29
C GLU A 172 -2.44 14.87 -5.31
N PHE A 173 -1.18 14.64 -4.94
CA PHE A 173 -0.84 13.64 -3.93
C PHE A 173 -1.53 13.90 -2.59
N LYS A 174 -1.52 15.16 -2.12
CA LYS A 174 -2.18 15.55 -0.87
C LYS A 174 -3.69 15.30 -0.92
N TYR A 175 -4.33 15.63 -2.04
CA TYR A 175 -5.75 15.33 -2.27
C TYR A 175 -6.02 13.83 -2.27
N HIS A 176 -5.28 13.04 -3.04
CA HIS A 176 -5.48 11.60 -3.13
C HIS A 176 -5.26 10.89 -1.79
N LEU A 177 -4.24 11.30 -1.02
CA LEU A 177 -4.01 10.76 0.32
C LEU A 177 -5.16 11.11 1.28
N MET A 178 -5.75 12.30 1.18
CA MET A 178 -6.93 12.68 1.97
C MET A 178 -8.15 11.83 1.61
N VAL A 179 -8.45 11.69 0.32
CA VAL A 179 -9.55 10.87 -0.18
C VAL A 179 -9.38 9.41 0.25
N GLU A 180 -8.16 8.89 0.18
CA GLU A 180 -7.84 7.52 0.57
C GLU A 180 -8.02 7.30 2.08
N LYS A 181 -7.59 8.24 2.93
CA LYS A 181 -7.87 8.20 4.37
C LYS A 181 -9.38 8.16 4.67
N LYS A 182 -10.18 8.97 3.96
CA LYS A 182 -11.65 8.94 4.08
C LYS A 182 -12.23 7.60 3.62
N ARG A 183 -11.70 7.01 2.54
CA ARG A 183 -12.10 5.69 2.04
C ARG A 183 -11.82 4.60 3.07
N LEU A 184 -10.61 4.56 3.62
CA LEU A 184 -10.22 3.61 4.68
C LEU A 184 -11.08 3.77 5.94
N GLY A 185 -11.41 5.02 6.33
CA GLY A 185 -12.35 5.28 7.43
C GLY A 185 -13.73 4.67 7.19
N ARG A 186 -14.29 4.82 5.98
CA ARG A 186 -15.56 4.17 5.61
C ARG A 186 -15.48 2.65 5.60
N VAL A 187 -14.34 2.10 5.18
CA VAL A 187 -14.09 0.65 5.23
C VAL A 187 -14.11 0.14 6.67
N LEU A 188 -13.48 0.85 7.61
CA LEU A 188 -13.51 0.49 9.03
C LEU A 188 -14.91 0.61 9.65
N LEU A 189 -15.66 1.66 9.31
CA LEU A 189 -17.06 1.78 9.76
C LEU A 189 -17.89 0.59 9.27
N LYS A 190 -17.80 0.25 7.99
CA LYS A 190 -18.47 -0.94 7.44
C LYS A 190 -18.00 -2.23 8.14
N PHE A 191 -16.72 -2.34 8.47
CA PHE A 191 -16.20 -3.49 9.22
C PHE A 191 -16.85 -3.59 10.61
N GLN A 192 -16.97 -2.48 11.34
CA GLN A 192 -17.61 -2.44 12.65
C GLN A 192 -19.12 -2.75 12.57
N GLU A 193 -19.80 -2.28 11.52
CA GLU A 193 -21.21 -2.64 11.25
C GLU A 193 -21.40 -4.16 11.05
N LEU A 194 -20.43 -4.82 10.40
CA LEU A 194 -20.51 -6.25 10.09
C LEU A 194 -20.07 -7.16 11.25
N TYR A 195 -19.06 -6.76 12.00
CA TYR A 195 -18.38 -7.63 12.97
C TYR A 195 -18.41 -7.11 14.41
N GLY A 196 -19.00 -5.94 14.64
CA GLY A 196 -19.04 -5.28 15.93
C GLY A 196 -17.85 -4.34 16.16
N ASP A 197 -17.95 -3.58 17.24
CA ASP A 197 -16.94 -2.58 17.59
C ASP A 197 -15.57 -3.21 17.85
N LEU A 198 -14.53 -2.53 17.38
CA LEU A 198 -13.15 -2.91 17.64
C LEU A 198 -12.84 -2.70 19.13
N TYR A 199 -12.32 -3.74 19.78
CA TYR A 199 -11.93 -3.65 21.18
C TYR A 199 -10.86 -2.56 21.38
N SER A 200 -11.16 -1.58 22.22
CA SER A 200 -10.27 -0.47 22.55
C SER A 200 -10.04 -0.34 24.06
N GLU A 201 -8.84 0.14 24.40
CA GLU A 201 -8.46 0.51 25.76
C GLU A 201 -7.67 1.81 25.74
N THR A 202 -7.82 2.60 26.79
CA THR A 202 -7.17 3.90 26.91
C THR A 202 -5.69 3.77 27.27
N CYS A 203 -4.83 4.50 26.55
CA CYS A 203 -3.42 4.64 26.90
C CYS A 203 -3.25 5.39 28.23
N LEU A 204 -2.63 4.77 29.23
CA LEU A 204 -2.43 5.42 30.54
C LEU A 204 -1.38 6.56 30.55
N ILE A 205 -0.81 6.92 29.39
CA ILE A 205 0.15 8.02 29.25
C ILE A 205 -0.49 9.21 28.52
N CYS A 206 -1.01 9.00 27.30
CA CYS A 206 -1.62 10.07 26.51
C CYS A 206 -3.15 10.17 26.65
N LEU A 207 -3.80 9.18 27.27
CA LEU A 207 -5.26 9.08 27.41
C LEU A 207 -6.04 8.90 26.09
N ASP A 208 -5.36 8.62 24.98
CA ASP A 208 -6.01 8.25 23.72
C ASP A 208 -6.48 6.79 23.77
N ASP A 209 -7.62 6.50 23.15
CA ASP A 209 -8.12 5.14 22.95
C ASP A 209 -7.29 4.41 21.88
N ILE A 210 -6.87 3.19 22.20
CA ILE A 210 -6.07 2.33 21.34
C ILE A 210 -6.87 1.08 21.03
N HIS A 211 -6.94 0.67 19.77
CA HIS A 211 -7.43 -0.66 19.41
C HIS A 211 -6.38 -1.73 19.75
N VAL A 212 -6.23 -2.05 21.04
CA VAL A 212 -5.11 -2.84 21.59
C VAL A 212 -5.01 -4.28 21.07
N HIS A 213 -6.09 -4.79 20.46
CA HIS A 213 -6.13 -6.11 19.86
C HIS A 213 -6.02 -6.09 18.33
N ALA A 214 -5.92 -4.91 17.71
CA ALA A 214 -5.84 -4.79 16.27
C ALA A 214 -4.46 -5.19 15.71
N SER A 215 -3.37 -4.90 16.43
CA SER A 215 -2.03 -5.35 16.08
C SER A 215 -1.09 -5.31 17.28
N GLU A 216 -0.11 -6.23 17.30
CA GLU A 216 0.96 -6.23 18.29
C GLU A 216 1.88 -5.00 18.18
N SER A 217 1.90 -4.32 17.03
CA SER A 217 2.73 -3.13 16.79
C SER A 217 2.16 -1.84 17.38
N LEU A 218 0.87 -1.80 17.74
CA LEU A 218 0.19 -0.61 18.26
C LEU A 218 0.46 -0.38 19.75
N THR A 219 0.90 -1.40 20.48
CA THR A 219 1.11 -1.33 21.91
C THR A 219 2.48 -1.84 22.33
N LYS A 220 3.02 -1.24 23.39
CA LYS A 220 4.16 -1.78 24.11
C LYS A 220 3.70 -2.50 25.37
N GLN A 221 3.73 -3.83 25.36
CA GLN A 221 3.43 -4.66 26.53
C GLN A 221 4.57 -4.60 27.57
N LEU A 222 4.20 -4.52 28.85
CA LEU A 222 5.09 -4.27 29.98
C LEU A 222 5.12 -5.48 30.92
N VAL A 223 6.09 -6.38 30.69
CA VAL A 223 6.27 -7.65 31.43
C VAL A 223 6.44 -7.47 32.95
N CYS A 224 6.88 -6.30 33.41
CA CYS A 224 7.02 -6.03 34.84
C CYS A 224 5.67 -6.00 35.59
N CYS A 225 4.59 -5.52 34.97
CA CYS A 225 3.27 -5.36 35.59
C CYS A 225 2.12 -6.07 34.88
N GLY A 226 2.26 -6.42 33.60
CA GLY A 226 1.18 -6.97 32.77
C GLY A 226 0.43 -5.90 31.95
N GLY A 227 0.71 -4.61 32.16
CA GLY A 227 0.07 -3.51 31.45
C GLY A 227 0.66 -3.25 30.06
N PHE A 228 0.15 -2.22 29.40
CA PHE A 228 0.64 -1.75 28.10
C PHE A 228 0.53 -0.22 27.99
N ILE A 229 1.18 0.35 26.99
CA ILE A 229 1.03 1.75 26.55
C ILE A 229 1.00 1.79 25.01
N CYS A 230 0.49 2.87 24.40
CA CYS A 230 0.56 3.01 22.94
C CYS A 230 2.01 3.10 22.46
N SER A 231 2.26 2.65 21.23
CA SER A 231 3.60 2.65 20.65
C SER A 231 4.20 4.06 20.47
N SER A 232 3.36 5.08 20.26
CA SER A 232 3.81 6.48 20.23
C SER A 232 4.41 6.90 21.57
N CYS A 233 3.66 6.74 22.67
CA CYS A 233 4.17 7.03 24.02
C CYS A 233 5.41 6.19 24.36
N ALA A 234 5.44 4.91 23.94
CA ALA A 234 6.61 4.07 24.16
C ALA A 234 7.86 4.57 23.42
N ARG A 235 7.71 5.12 22.20
CA ARG A 235 8.80 5.73 21.44
C ARG A 235 9.23 7.05 22.08
N ASP A 236 8.29 7.92 22.40
CA ASP A 236 8.58 9.23 22.99
C ASP A 236 9.35 9.09 24.31
N ILE A 237 8.96 8.13 25.16
CA ILE A 237 9.68 7.81 26.41
C ILE A 237 11.11 7.31 26.14
N ARG A 238 11.34 6.53 25.07
CA ARG A 238 12.67 6.04 24.70
C ARG A 238 13.56 7.16 24.17
N GLU A 239 13.00 8.06 23.38
CA GLU A 239 13.72 9.20 22.78
C GLU A 239 13.96 10.31 23.81
N SER A 240 13.06 10.45 24.80
CA SER A 240 13.15 11.45 25.88
C SER A 240 14.09 11.05 27.02
N ASP A 241 15.05 10.13 26.82
CA ASP A 241 16.00 9.65 27.84
C ASP A 241 16.87 10.77 28.51
N TYR A 242 16.62 12.05 28.18
CA TYR A 242 17.09 13.21 28.95
C TYR A 242 16.21 13.61 30.14
N MET A 243 14.93 13.20 30.22
CA MET A 243 14.08 13.35 31.41
C MET A 243 12.99 12.27 31.44
N GLY A 244 13.11 11.27 32.33
CA GLY A 244 11.93 10.95 33.14
C GLY A 244 11.60 9.52 33.55
N PHE A 245 12.29 8.45 33.13
CA PHE A 245 12.04 7.13 33.79
C PHE A 245 13.27 6.25 34.01
N GLY A 246 14.48 6.61 33.59
CA GLY A 246 15.73 5.97 34.03
C GLY A 246 15.75 4.43 33.95
N GLY A 247 15.25 3.87 32.84
CA GLY A 247 15.13 2.43 32.66
C GLY A 247 14.04 1.77 33.52
N LYS A 248 13.00 2.51 33.95
CA LYS A 248 11.87 1.98 34.73
C LYS A 248 10.56 2.06 33.95
N CYS A 249 9.65 1.17 34.29
CA CYS A 249 8.30 1.14 33.75
C CYS A 249 7.49 2.38 34.18
N PRO A 250 6.83 3.08 33.25
CA PRO A 250 6.04 4.26 33.59
C PRO A 250 4.80 3.92 34.43
N LEU A 251 4.29 2.69 34.35
CA LEU A 251 3.09 2.27 35.08
C LEU A 251 3.38 1.79 36.50
N CYS A 252 4.41 0.94 36.69
CA CYS A 252 4.68 0.31 37.98
C CYS A 252 6.03 0.69 38.61
N ARG A 253 6.82 1.54 37.94
CA ARG A 253 8.18 1.95 38.36
C ARG A 253 9.19 0.80 38.51
N GLY A 254 8.83 -0.42 38.08
CA GLY A 254 9.71 -1.57 38.06
C GLY A 254 10.84 -1.39 37.03
N SER A 255 12.05 -1.83 37.37
CA SER A 255 13.20 -1.74 36.48
C SER A 255 13.07 -2.64 35.23
N PHE A 256 13.45 -2.08 34.09
CA PHE A 256 13.67 -2.78 32.82
C PHE A 256 15.07 -3.40 32.70
N GLY A 257 15.92 -3.28 33.75
CA GLY A 257 17.31 -3.74 33.71
C GLY A 257 17.49 -5.19 33.26
N ASP A 258 18.74 -5.52 32.88
CA ASP A 258 19.12 -6.78 32.24
C ASP A 258 18.67 -8.00 33.06
N LYS A 259 17.56 -8.58 32.63
CA LYS A 259 17.05 -9.85 33.12
C LYS A 259 17.47 -10.94 32.16
N THR A 260 17.93 -12.05 32.72
CA THR A 260 18.15 -13.28 31.96
C THR A 260 16.85 -13.74 31.30
N GLU A 261 16.96 -14.52 30.21
CA GLU A 261 15.77 -15.11 29.57
C GLU A 261 14.94 -15.94 30.54
N ALA A 262 15.59 -16.64 31.48
CA ALA A 262 14.92 -17.43 32.51
C ALA A 262 14.10 -16.56 33.47
N GLU A 263 14.64 -15.41 33.91
CA GLU A 263 13.91 -14.46 34.76
C GLU A 263 12.72 -13.84 34.02
N ASN A 264 12.90 -13.51 32.74
CA ASN A 264 11.82 -13.01 31.89
C ASN A 264 10.73 -14.07 31.68
N ALA A 265 11.10 -15.32 31.43
CA ALA A 265 10.16 -16.44 31.32
C ALA A 265 9.39 -16.68 32.63
N ALA A 266 10.07 -16.66 33.78
CA ALA A 266 9.42 -16.81 35.09
C ALA A 266 8.43 -15.66 35.38
N LYS A 267 8.79 -14.43 35.03
CA LYS A 267 7.91 -13.27 35.17
C LYS A 267 6.70 -13.37 34.24
N LEU A 268 6.92 -13.75 32.98
CA LEU A 268 5.85 -13.95 31.99
C LEU A 268 4.90 -15.08 32.43
N MET A 269 5.42 -16.18 32.96
CA MET A 269 4.63 -17.27 33.53
C MET A 269 3.78 -16.80 34.71
N THR A 270 4.32 -15.92 35.55
CA THR A 270 3.57 -15.31 36.66
C THR A 270 2.39 -14.47 36.14
N LEU A 271 2.57 -13.72 35.04
CA LEU A 271 1.50 -12.95 34.41
C LEU A 271 0.44 -13.86 33.76
N ALA A 272 0.86 -14.91 33.05
CA ALA A 272 -0.04 -15.88 32.44
C ALA A 272 -0.94 -16.57 33.49
N LYS A 273 -0.35 -16.99 34.62
CA LYS A 273 -1.09 -17.56 35.76
C LYS A 273 -2.06 -16.58 36.42
N ARG A 274 -1.79 -15.27 36.33
CA ARG A 274 -2.71 -14.21 36.80
C ARG A 274 -3.85 -13.91 35.82
N GLY A 275 -3.87 -14.55 34.65
CA GLY A 275 -4.89 -14.32 33.64
C GLY A 275 -4.58 -13.19 32.65
N VAL A 276 -3.33 -12.69 32.60
CA VAL A 276 -2.97 -11.69 31.59
C VAL A 276 -2.95 -12.36 30.21
N ILE A 277 -3.94 -12.04 29.39
CA ILE A 277 -4.27 -12.74 28.14
C ILE A 277 -3.08 -12.78 27.17
N TRP A 278 -2.46 -11.62 26.89
CA TRP A 278 -1.29 -11.57 26.01
C TRP A 278 -0.11 -12.40 26.54
N ALA A 279 0.05 -12.49 27.86
CA ALA A 279 1.11 -13.28 28.47
C ALA A 279 0.85 -14.79 28.30
N GLN A 280 -0.40 -15.24 28.38
CA GLN A 280 -0.76 -16.64 28.09
C GLN A 280 -0.35 -17.03 26.67
N THR A 281 -0.64 -16.19 25.68
CA THR A 281 -0.20 -16.40 24.29
C THR A 281 1.31 -16.47 24.17
N HIS A 282 2.04 -15.56 24.82
CA HIS A 282 3.50 -15.52 24.75
C HIS A 282 4.16 -16.71 25.45
N VAL A 283 3.63 -17.16 26.60
CA VAL A 283 4.08 -18.39 27.27
C VAL A 283 3.84 -19.60 26.37
N GLY A 284 2.64 -19.71 25.82
CA GLY A 284 2.27 -20.81 24.95
C GLY A 284 3.19 -20.91 23.73
N LYS A 285 3.41 -19.80 23.03
CA LYS A 285 4.36 -19.71 21.92
C LYS A 285 5.79 -20.09 22.33
N GLY A 286 6.29 -19.54 23.44
CA GLY A 286 7.61 -19.87 23.96
C GLY A 286 7.79 -21.36 24.27
N MET A 287 6.76 -22.00 24.84
CA MET A 287 6.74 -23.43 25.13
C MET A 287 6.65 -24.30 23.87
N ILE A 288 5.85 -23.94 22.86
CA ILE A 288 5.76 -24.70 21.60
C ILE A 288 7.10 -24.64 20.85
N ASP A 289 7.67 -23.43 20.74
CA ASP A 289 8.89 -23.20 19.96
C ASP A 289 10.15 -23.66 20.73
N GLY A 290 10.09 -23.75 22.06
CA GLY A 290 11.24 -24.02 22.93
C GLY A 290 12.23 -22.85 22.98
N ALA A 291 11.71 -21.62 23.05
CA ALA A 291 12.48 -20.38 22.94
C ALA A 291 12.17 -19.40 24.09
N LYS A 292 12.92 -18.28 24.15
CA LYS A 292 12.71 -17.19 25.13
C LYS A 292 12.74 -17.68 26.59
N GLY A 293 13.65 -18.59 26.91
CA GLY A 293 13.79 -19.18 28.25
C GLY A 293 12.81 -20.32 28.58
N PHE A 294 11.96 -20.75 27.66
CA PHE A 294 11.06 -21.89 27.85
C PHE A 294 11.62 -23.18 27.23
N LYS A 295 11.42 -24.30 27.90
CA LYS A 295 11.68 -25.64 27.33
C LYS A 295 10.54 -26.04 26.42
N LYS A 296 10.87 -26.72 25.31
CA LYS A 296 9.91 -27.23 24.33
C LYS A 296 8.90 -28.18 24.98
N GLN A 297 7.63 -27.77 25.03
CA GLN A 297 6.49 -28.46 25.64
C GLN A 297 5.23 -28.12 24.84
N VAL A 298 5.03 -28.79 23.70
CA VAL A 298 4.00 -28.43 22.71
C VAL A 298 2.59 -28.48 23.30
N GLN A 299 2.21 -29.58 23.97
CA GLN A 299 0.87 -29.75 24.52
C GLN A 299 0.51 -28.68 25.56
N THR A 300 1.38 -28.46 26.54
CA THR A 300 1.18 -27.42 27.56
C THR A 300 1.17 -26.02 26.94
N GLY A 301 1.98 -25.79 25.90
CA GLY A 301 1.97 -24.53 25.18
C GLY A 301 0.63 -24.29 24.47
N LEU A 302 0.05 -25.33 23.83
CA LEU A 302 -1.27 -25.25 23.20
C LEU A 302 -2.38 -24.99 24.21
N GLU A 303 -2.32 -25.58 25.41
CA GLU A 303 -3.28 -25.28 26.49
C GLU A 303 -3.29 -23.77 26.83
N TRP A 304 -2.12 -23.14 26.94
CA TRP A 304 -2.01 -21.70 27.20
C TRP A 304 -2.56 -20.84 26.06
N ILE A 305 -2.28 -21.21 24.81
CA ILE A 305 -2.81 -20.46 23.66
C ILE A 305 -4.32 -20.63 23.55
N ASN A 306 -4.84 -21.85 23.74
CA ASN A 306 -6.27 -22.13 23.75
C ASN A 306 -6.99 -21.37 24.87
N GLN A 307 -6.36 -21.20 26.04
CA GLN A 307 -6.92 -20.38 27.11
C GLN A 307 -7.04 -18.89 26.72
N ALA A 308 -6.06 -18.35 25.99
CA ALA A 308 -6.14 -16.99 25.46
C ALA A 308 -7.18 -16.89 24.31
N ALA A 309 -7.21 -17.87 23.42
CA ALA A 309 -8.16 -17.94 22.30
C ALA A 309 -9.61 -18.06 22.77
N ALA A 310 -9.87 -18.80 23.86
CA ALA A 310 -11.19 -18.91 24.49
C ALA A 310 -11.72 -17.55 25.03
N GLN A 311 -10.84 -16.57 25.22
CA GLN A 311 -11.18 -15.20 25.58
C GLN A 311 -11.30 -14.29 24.35
N ASN A 312 -11.41 -14.86 23.15
CA ASN A 312 -11.44 -14.15 21.87
C ASN A 312 -10.23 -13.22 21.65
N TYR A 313 -9.05 -13.62 22.14
CA TYR A 313 -7.83 -12.84 21.92
C TYR A 313 -7.31 -13.04 20.49
N PRO A 314 -7.33 -12.02 19.60
CA PRO A 314 -7.14 -12.24 18.17
C PRO A 314 -5.73 -12.73 17.81
N ALA A 315 -4.70 -12.26 18.54
CA ALA A 315 -3.35 -12.75 18.33
C ALA A 315 -3.21 -14.24 18.69
N ALA A 316 -3.89 -14.74 19.73
CA ALA A 316 -3.88 -16.18 20.05
C ALA A 316 -4.58 -17.02 18.97
N LEU A 317 -5.76 -16.59 18.50
CA LEU A 317 -6.47 -17.23 17.40
C LEU A 317 -5.60 -17.29 16.14
N TYR A 318 -4.92 -16.19 15.81
CA TYR A 318 -4.00 -16.17 14.67
C TYR A 318 -2.76 -17.06 14.88
N GLN A 319 -2.23 -17.18 16.10
CA GLN A 319 -1.17 -18.15 16.39
C GLN A 319 -1.66 -19.59 16.20
N LEU A 320 -2.87 -19.93 16.66
CA LEU A 320 -3.45 -21.26 16.42
C LEU A 320 -3.58 -21.55 14.93
N TYR A 321 -4.08 -20.60 14.13
CA TYR A 321 -4.11 -20.72 12.67
C TYR A 321 -2.73 -21.07 12.10
N ASN A 322 -1.67 -20.36 12.49
CA ASN A 322 -0.32 -20.66 12.00
C ASN A 322 0.13 -22.06 12.41
N TYR A 323 -0.12 -22.49 13.65
CA TYR A 323 0.26 -23.84 14.10
C TYR A 323 -0.51 -24.96 13.38
N TYR A 324 -1.81 -24.78 13.13
CA TYR A 324 -2.60 -25.73 12.34
C TYR A 324 -2.11 -25.79 10.89
N ARG A 325 -1.91 -24.63 10.25
CA ARG A 325 -1.42 -24.55 8.86
C ARG A 325 -0.06 -25.22 8.68
N ASP A 326 0.86 -24.97 9.62
CA ASP A 326 2.24 -25.45 9.52
C ASP A 326 2.39 -26.92 9.98
N GLY A 327 1.35 -27.54 10.54
CA GLY A 327 1.35 -28.94 10.98
C GLY A 327 2.36 -29.24 12.10
N ILE A 328 2.68 -28.24 12.93
CA ILE A 328 3.83 -28.27 13.86
C ILE A 328 3.66 -29.29 15.01
N ALA A 329 2.43 -29.73 15.30
CA ALA A 329 2.15 -30.72 16.34
C ALA A 329 1.41 -31.93 15.73
N PRO A 330 1.94 -33.16 15.84
CA PRO A 330 1.22 -34.38 15.49
C PRO A 330 -0.16 -34.51 16.16
N GLU A 331 -0.34 -33.84 17.31
CA GLU A 331 -1.56 -33.79 18.10
C GLU A 331 -2.58 -32.74 17.61
N LEU A 332 -2.13 -31.73 16.85
CA LEU A 332 -3.03 -30.88 16.09
C LEU A 332 -3.31 -31.62 14.79
N GLU A 333 -4.41 -32.36 14.74
CA GLU A 333 -4.94 -32.85 13.48
C GLU A 333 -4.95 -31.67 12.51
N ASN A 334 -4.24 -31.80 11.38
CA ASN A 334 -4.11 -30.77 10.36
C ASN A 334 -5.46 -30.62 9.62
N SER A 335 -6.47 -30.18 10.33
CA SER A 335 -7.77 -29.88 9.76
C SER A 335 -7.69 -28.46 9.23
N GLU A 336 -7.67 -28.35 7.92
CA GLU A 336 -7.79 -27.09 7.18
C GLU A 336 -8.99 -26.27 7.69
N GLY A 337 -10.09 -26.94 8.09
CA GLY A 337 -11.26 -26.32 8.70
C GLY A 337 -10.96 -25.53 9.98
N MET A 338 -10.27 -26.13 10.97
CA MET A 338 -9.89 -25.42 12.19
C MET A 338 -8.95 -24.24 11.92
N ALA A 339 -8.00 -24.38 10.98
CA ALA A 339 -7.12 -23.29 10.60
C ALA A 339 -7.93 -22.10 10.05
N SER A 340 -8.82 -22.39 9.08
CA SER A 340 -9.68 -21.40 8.42
C SER A 340 -10.61 -20.69 9.40
N GLU A 341 -11.22 -21.45 10.32
CA GLU A 341 -12.10 -20.90 11.34
C GLU A 341 -11.36 -19.94 12.29
N ASN A 342 -10.16 -20.33 12.76
CA ASN A 342 -9.34 -19.47 13.63
C ASN A 342 -8.86 -18.21 12.90
N LEU A 343 -8.47 -18.33 11.63
CA LEU A 343 -8.10 -17.18 10.80
C LEU A 343 -9.27 -16.20 10.65
N MET A 344 -10.45 -16.71 10.31
CA MET A 344 -11.65 -15.91 10.11
C MET A 344 -12.09 -15.22 11.41
N LYS A 345 -12.06 -15.94 12.55
CA LYS A 345 -12.36 -15.35 13.87
C LYS A 345 -11.38 -14.23 14.21
N ALA A 346 -10.07 -14.46 14.07
CA ALA A 346 -9.07 -13.43 14.32
C ALA A 346 -9.25 -12.19 13.42
N ALA A 347 -9.56 -12.40 12.14
CA ALA A 347 -9.81 -11.32 11.19
C ALA A 347 -11.08 -10.52 11.52
N ASN A 348 -12.18 -11.20 11.88
CA ASN A 348 -13.43 -10.55 12.25
C ASN A 348 -13.35 -9.82 13.60
N LEU A 349 -12.43 -10.21 14.48
CA LEU A 349 -12.11 -9.44 15.70
C LEU A 349 -11.17 -8.25 15.44
N GLY A 350 -10.86 -7.97 14.17
CA GLY A 350 -10.08 -6.80 13.77
C GLY A 350 -8.57 -6.97 13.88
N TYR A 351 -8.04 -8.19 13.83
CA TYR A 351 -6.58 -8.38 13.81
C TYR A 351 -6.02 -8.11 12.42
N ALA A 352 -5.13 -7.12 12.29
CA ALA A 352 -4.62 -6.65 11.00
C ALA A 352 -3.89 -7.76 10.23
N ALA A 353 -3.01 -8.52 10.88
CA ALA A 353 -2.28 -9.63 10.25
C ALA A 353 -3.19 -10.79 9.81
N ALA A 354 -4.29 -11.03 10.52
CA ALA A 354 -5.29 -12.01 10.09
C ALA A 354 -6.06 -11.50 8.88
N ASN A 355 -6.45 -10.21 8.84
CA ASN A 355 -7.12 -9.62 7.68
C ASN A 355 -6.22 -9.61 6.44
N SER A 356 -4.92 -9.30 6.54
CA SER A 356 -4.01 -9.36 5.38
C SER A 356 -3.79 -10.78 4.88
N THR A 357 -3.75 -11.75 5.79
CA THR A 357 -3.66 -13.18 5.45
C THR A 357 -4.94 -13.67 4.79
N LEU A 358 -6.09 -13.30 5.34
CA LEU A 358 -7.39 -13.66 4.79
C LEU A 358 -7.61 -13.05 3.40
N ALA A 359 -7.16 -11.81 3.17
CA ALA A 359 -7.12 -11.21 1.84
C ALA A 359 -6.32 -12.09 0.87
N LYS A 360 -5.14 -12.56 1.28
CA LYS A 360 -4.33 -13.47 0.45
C LYS A 360 -5.04 -14.82 0.18
N CYS A 361 -5.82 -15.34 1.11
CA CYS A 361 -6.61 -16.54 0.85
C CYS A 361 -7.69 -16.29 -0.21
N TYR A 362 -8.43 -15.18 -0.12
CA TYR A 362 -9.48 -14.80 -1.07
C TYR A 362 -8.98 -14.46 -2.48
N ILE A 363 -7.73 -14.03 -2.64
CA ILE A 363 -7.17 -13.77 -3.99
C ILE A 363 -6.60 -15.03 -4.65
N GLN A 364 -6.34 -16.08 -3.87
CA GLN A 364 -5.71 -17.32 -4.34
C GLN A 364 -6.66 -18.51 -4.35
N GLY A 365 -7.83 -18.41 -3.70
CA GLY A 365 -8.72 -19.55 -3.51
C GLY A 365 -8.08 -20.67 -2.67
N THR A 366 -7.37 -20.32 -1.59
CA THR A 366 -6.59 -21.27 -0.77
C THR A 366 -7.07 -21.34 0.67
N ASN A 367 -6.61 -22.36 1.40
CA ASN A 367 -6.87 -22.54 2.83
C ASN A 367 -8.37 -22.55 3.18
N GLY A 368 -9.19 -23.28 2.42
CA GLY A 368 -10.63 -23.37 2.66
C GLY A 368 -11.45 -22.13 2.26
N PHE A 369 -10.84 -21.14 1.60
CA PHE A 369 -11.54 -19.96 1.08
C PHE A 369 -11.62 -20.00 -0.45
N GLU A 370 -12.80 -19.69 -1.00
CA GLU A 370 -12.97 -19.51 -2.44
C GLU A 370 -12.43 -18.14 -2.89
N GLU A 371 -12.16 -17.98 -4.19
CA GLU A 371 -11.75 -16.68 -4.71
C GLU A 371 -12.86 -15.63 -4.56
N ASP A 372 -12.55 -14.51 -3.91
CA ASP A 372 -13.46 -13.38 -3.75
C ASP A 372 -12.69 -12.05 -3.88
N PRO A 373 -12.72 -11.44 -5.08
CA PRO A 373 -12.09 -10.15 -5.35
C PRO A 373 -12.54 -9.00 -4.44
N ASP A 374 -13.82 -8.97 -4.07
CA ASP A 374 -14.40 -7.89 -3.25
C ASP A 374 -13.93 -8.03 -1.80
N GLU A 375 -13.98 -9.26 -1.27
CA GLU A 375 -13.53 -9.56 0.09
C GLU A 375 -12.02 -9.43 0.20
N PHE A 376 -11.26 -9.81 -0.83
CA PHE A 376 -9.83 -9.54 -0.93
C PHE A 376 -9.50 -8.05 -0.74
N TYR A 377 -10.14 -7.17 -1.49
CA TYR A 377 -9.88 -5.73 -1.40
C TYR A 377 -10.35 -5.15 -0.07
N PHE A 378 -11.50 -5.59 0.43
CA PHE A 378 -12.06 -5.17 1.70
C PHE A 378 -11.12 -5.55 2.87
N ARG A 379 -10.68 -6.81 2.94
CA ARG A 379 -9.79 -7.31 4.00
C ARG A 379 -8.41 -6.66 3.96
N ALA A 380 -7.83 -6.44 2.79
CA ALA A 380 -6.58 -5.69 2.66
C ALA A 380 -6.73 -4.23 3.13
N SER A 381 -7.85 -3.59 2.78
CA SER A 381 -8.16 -2.22 3.22
C SER A 381 -8.36 -2.14 4.74
N VAL A 382 -9.07 -3.09 5.34
CA VAL A 382 -9.25 -3.20 6.80
C VAL A 382 -7.90 -3.37 7.49
N ALA A 383 -7.06 -4.30 7.02
CA ALA A 383 -5.74 -4.54 7.59
C ALA A 383 -4.86 -3.28 7.60
N PHE A 384 -4.83 -2.53 6.49
CA PHE A 384 -4.07 -1.29 6.40
C PHE A 384 -4.66 -0.17 7.26
N ALA A 385 -5.99 -0.07 7.34
CA ALA A 385 -6.66 0.95 8.14
C ALA A 385 -6.45 0.73 9.66
N LEU A 386 -6.38 -0.53 10.10
CA LEU A 386 -6.03 -0.92 11.47
C LEU A 386 -4.55 -0.71 11.79
N GLU A 387 -3.68 -0.96 10.82
CA GLU A 387 -2.23 -0.82 10.95
C GLU A 387 -1.63 -0.32 9.62
N ASN A 388 -1.35 0.98 9.54
CA ASN A 388 -0.82 1.62 8.33
C ASN A 388 0.63 1.22 7.98
N THR A 389 1.29 0.44 8.84
CA THR A 389 2.60 -0.19 8.61
C THR A 389 2.48 -1.66 8.21
N ASN A 390 1.27 -2.21 8.05
CA ASN A 390 1.09 -3.60 7.64
C ASN A 390 1.62 -3.80 6.22
N GLU A 391 2.80 -4.41 6.13
CA GLU A 391 3.54 -4.53 4.87
C GLU A 391 2.74 -5.32 3.82
N GLN A 392 2.09 -6.41 4.22
CA GLN A 392 1.33 -7.23 3.28
C GLN A 392 0.13 -6.47 2.72
N ALA A 393 -0.61 -5.75 3.57
CA ALA A 393 -1.73 -4.92 3.14
C ALA A 393 -1.28 -3.76 2.25
N ALA A 394 -0.18 -3.09 2.59
CA ALA A 394 0.41 -2.04 1.77
C ALA A 394 0.85 -2.58 0.39
N PHE A 395 1.53 -3.73 0.34
CA PHE A 395 1.92 -4.36 -0.92
C PHE A 395 0.70 -4.70 -1.79
N ILE A 396 -0.35 -5.26 -1.19
CA ILE A 396 -1.60 -5.58 -1.88
C ILE A 396 -2.25 -4.32 -2.46
N LEU A 397 -2.49 -3.30 -1.64
CA LEU A 397 -3.13 -2.06 -2.07
C LEU A 397 -2.29 -1.34 -3.13
N GLY A 398 -0.97 -1.28 -2.95
CA GLY A 398 -0.05 -0.70 -3.92
C GLY A 398 -0.08 -1.44 -5.27
N SER A 399 -0.22 -2.76 -5.25
CA SER A 399 -0.34 -3.57 -6.47
C SER A 399 -1.68 -3.33 -7.16
N LEU A 400 -2.77 -3.25 -6.41
CA LEU A 400 -4.10 -2.94 -6.94
C LEU A 400 -4.15 -1.56 -7.60
N HIS A 401 -3.59 -0.54 -6.95
CA HIS A 401 -3.46 0.78 -7.56
C HIS A 401 -2.55 0.72 -8.80
N TYR A 402 -1.44 -0.02 -8.76
CA TYR A 402 -0.56 -0.15 -9.91
C TYR A 402 -1.23 -0.78 -11.15
N PHE A 403 -2.02 -1.84 -10.98
CA PHE A 403 -2.70 -2.50 -12.10
C PHE A 403 -3.98 -1.79 -12.55
N GLY A 404 -4.51 -0.88 -11.73
CA GLY A 404 -5.66 -0.03 -12.05
C GLY A 404 -6.99 -0.77 -11.90
N PHE A 405 -7.60 -0.63 -10.72
CA PHE A 405 -9.03 -0.89 -10.57
C PHE A 405 -9.79 0.23 -11.31
N GLU A 406 -10.64 -0.11 -12.27
CA GLU A 406 -11.46 0.80 -13.09
C GLU A 406 -10.74 1.49 -14.27
N LYS A 407 -10.92 0.89 -15.45
CA LYS A 407 -10.52 1.41 -16.76
C LYS A 407 -11.08 2.80 -17.12
N ASP A 408 -11.98 3.38 -16.32
CA ASP A 408 -12.72 4.61 -16.63
C ASP A 408 -12.60 5.71 -15.54
N THR A 409 -11.73 5.57 -14.55
CA THR A 409 -11.42 6.69 -13.61
C THR A 409 -10.07 7.37 -13.95
N PRO A 410 -10.02 8.72 -13.96
CA PRO A 410 -8.87 9.49 -14.46
C PRO A 410 -7.70 9.51 -13.47
N GLU A 411 -6.62 8.80 -13.80
CA GLU A 411 -5.24 8.98 -13.30
C GLU A 411 -4.95 9.11 -11.77
N PRO A 412 -5.75 8.61 -10.79
CA PRO A 412 -5.49 8.75 -9.34
C PRO A 412 -4.52 7.67 -8.81
N PHE A 413 -4.12 6.73 -9.67
CA PHE A 413 -3.58 5.44 -9.25
C PHE A 413 -2.07 5.46 -9.03
N SER A 414 -1.31 6.27 -9.77
CA SER A 414 0.15 6.28 -9.65
C SER A 414 0.62 6.85 -8.32
N TYR A 415 -0.06 7.88 -7.78
CA TYR A 415 0.25 8.45 -6.46
C TYR A 415 0.08 7.44 -5.33
N LEU A 416 -1.08 6.75 -5.29
CA LEU A 416 -1.36 5.76 -4.26
C LEU A 416 -0.50 4.49 -4.46
N ALA A 417 -0.27 4.07 -5.70
CA ALA A 417 0.67 2.98 -5.99
C ALA A 417 2.09 3.32 -5.47
N CYS A 418 2.59 4.53 -5.75
CA CYS A 418 3.85 5.01 -5.21
C CYS A 418 3.84 5.02 -3.68
N HIS A 419 2.80 5.58 -3.05
CA HIS A 419 2.66 5.66 -1.60
C HIS A 419 2.72 4.30 -0.93
N TYR A 420 1.87 3.36 -1.35
CA TYR A 420 1.76 2.04 -0.76
C TYR A 420 3.00 1.18 -1.01
N GLN A 421 3.51 1.14 -2.25
CA GLN A 421 4.71 0.36 -2.57
C GLN A 421 5.92 0.90 -1.81
N ASN A 422 6.02 2.23 -1.64
CA ASN A 422 7.08 2.88 -0.90
C ASN A 422 7.15 2.46 0.58
N ILE A 423 6.02 2.13 1.22
CA ILE A 423 6.00 1.60 2.59
C ILE A 423 6.79 0.29 2.69
N VAL A 424 6.81 -0.50 1.61
CA VAL A 424 7.34 -1.87 1.58
C VAL A 424 8.56 -2.06 0.69
N VAL A 425 9.20 -0.99 0.22
CA VAL A 425 10.40 -1.10 -0.65
C VAL A 425 11.62 -1.79 0.00
N ASN A 426 11.57 -2.07 1.31
CA ASN A 426 12.57 -2.86 2.01
C ASN A 426 12.13 -4.33 2.18
N ASP A 427 11.21 -4.81 1.34
CA ASP A 427 10.77 -6.20 1.29
C ASP A 427 11.93 -7.18 1.07
N SER A 428 11.72 -8.47 1.22
CA SER A 428 12.76 -9.48 0.97
C SER A 428 12.86 -9.91 -0.49
N THR A 429 11.85 -9.63 -1.31
CA THR A 429 11.72 -10.17 -2.68
C THR A 429 12.24 -9.21 -3.75
N GLY A 430 12.21 -7.91 -3.48
CA GLY A 430 12.51 -6.84 -4.44
C GLY A 430 11.32 -6.47 -5.33
N ALA A 431 10.16 -7.14 -5.18
CA ALA A 431 8.96 -6.86 -5.96
C ALA A 431 8.43 -5.44 -5.67
N ALA A 432 8.37 -5.04 -4.40
CA ALA A 432 7.92 -3.70 -4.03
C ALA A 432 8.80 -2.60 -4.63
N SER A 433 10.12 -2.81 -4.60
CA SER A 433 11.08 -1.90 -5.25
C SER A 433 10.86 -1.80 -6.77
N TYR A 434 10.51 -2.90 -7.43
CA TYR A 434 10.16 -2.90 -8.85
C TYR A 434 8.89 -2.08 -9.13
N PHE A 435 7.79 -2.38 -8.44
CA PHE A 435 6.53 -1.68 -8.63
C PHE A 435 6.61 -0.22 -8.24
N TYR A 436 7.38 0.12 -7.21
CA TYR A 436 7.64 1.52 -6.86
C TYR A 436 8.39 2.25 -7.97
N GLY A 437 9.49 1.66 -8.47
CA GLY A 437 10.25 2.23 -9.60
C GLY A 437 9.40 2.39 -10.86
N HIS A 438 8.55 1.42 -11.17
CA HIS A 438 7.65 1.49 -12.32
C HIS A 438 6.51 2.51 -12.11
N SER A 439 5.99 2.64 -10.90
CA SER A 439 4.95 3.64 -10.57
C SER A 439 5.52 5.05 -10.67
N LEU A 440 6.77 5.27 -10.22
CA LEU A 440 7.48 6.53 -10.41
C LEU A 440 7.65 6.88 -11.89
N LEU A 441 7.96 5.88 -12.75
CA LEU A 441 8.06 6.09 -14.19
C LEU A 441 6.72 6.54 -14.79
N ARG A 442 5.61 5.89 -14.39
CA ARG A 442 4.26 6.30 -14.84
C ARG A 442 3.86 7.68 -14.33
N LEU A 443 4.23 8.01 -13.10
CA LEU A 443 3.98 9.32 -12.52
C LEU A 443 4.77 10.41 -13.23
N SER A 444 6.02 10.14 -13.56
CA SER A 444 6.87 11.06 -14.34
C SER A 444 6.29 11.32 -15.73
N ASP A 445 5.78 10.29 -16.41
CA ASP A 445 5.11 10.43 -17.71
C ASP A 445 3.80 11.23 -17.59
N HIS A 446 3.02 11.00 -16.54
CA HIS A 446 1.80 11.76 -16.26
C HIS A 446 2.08 13.25 -16.01
N LEU A 447 3.09 13.57 -15.18
CA LEU A 447 3.40 14.94 -14.81
C LEU A 447 4.15 15.72 -15.90
N HIS A 448 5.11 15.08 -16.57
CA HIS A 448 6.08 15.77 -17.43
C HIS A 448 6.02 15.32 -18.89
N GLY A 449 5.41 14.17 -19.19
CA GLY A 449 5.46 13.53 -20.50
C GLY A 449 6.89 13.43 -21.03
N ASN A 450 7.13 13.97 -22.22
CA ASN A 450 8.46 14.01 -22.84
C ASN A 450 9.30 15.24 -22.46
N ASN A 451 8.76 16.18 -21.68
CA ASN A 451 9.40 17.48 -21.40
C ASN A 451 10.23 17.44 -20.11
N ILE A 452 11.17 16.49 -20.00
CA ILE A 452 11.93 16.30 -18.76
C ILE A 452 13.18 17.19 -18.74
N ALA A 453 13.25 18.10 -17.76
CA ALA A 453 14.43 18.91 -17.48
C ALA A 453 15.19 18.45 -16.22
N SER A 454 16.48 18.79 -16.14
CA SER A 454 17.29 18.59 -14.93
C SER A 454 16.70 19.36 -13.76
N GLY A 455 16.59 18.74 -12.59
CA GLY A 455 15.95 19.28 -11.38
C GLY A 455 14.52 18.79 -11.15
N SER A 456 13.91 18.21 -12.19
CA SER A 456 12.58 17.57 -12.18
C SER A 456 12.63 16.23 -12.92
N ASN A 457 13.77 15.56 -12.88
CA ASN A 457 13.97 14.29 -13.58
C ASN A 457 13.90 13.14 -12.58
N ASP A 458 12.90 12.27 -12.72
CA ASP A 458 12.69 11.13 -11.81
C ASP A 458 13.51 9.89 -12.20
N MET A 459 14.16 9.88 -13.38
CA MET A 459 14.94 8.74 -13.88
C MET A 459 16.02 8.25 -12.91
N PRO A 460 16.77 9.12 -12.19
CA PRO A 460 17.67 8.68 -11.13
C PRO A 460 16.98 7.84 -10.05
N ALA A 461 15.75 8.19 -9.65
CA ALA A 461 14.97 7.44 -8.68
C ALA A 461 14.46 6.11 -9.28
N VAL A 462 13.85 6.16 -10.46
CA VAL A 462 13.34 4.98 -11.18
C VAL A 462 14.44 3.92 -11.32
N VAL A 463 15.60 4.32 -11.85
CA VAL A 463 16.74 3.42 -12.07
C VAL A 463 17.33 2.91 -10.74
N PHE A 464 17.35 3.74 -9.69
CA PHE A 464 17.82 3.32 -8.37
C PHE A 464 16.95 2.18 -7.82
N TRP A 465 15.63 2.33 -7.84
CA TRP A 465 14.70 1.34 -7.30
C TRP A 465 14.65 0.05 -8.15
N LEU A 466 14.73 0.15 -9.47
CA LEU A 466 14.83 -1.02 -10.34
C LEU A 466 16.14 -1.80 -10.12
N ARG A 467 17.27 -1.12 -9.90
CA ARG A 467 18.53 -1.79 -9.55
C ARG A 467 18.49 -2.43 -8.17
N LYS A 468 17.86 -1.77 -7.19
CA LYS A 468 17.64 -2.34 -5.87
C LYS A 468 16.84 -3.65 -5.98
N SER A 469 15.72 -3.60 -6.70
CA SER A 469 14.88 -4.76 -7.01
C SER A 469 15.67 -5.91 -7.65
N LEU A 470 16.44 -5.61 -8.69
CA LEU A 470 17.27 -6.62 -9.37
C LEU A 470 18.37 -7.19 -8.45
N GLY A 471 18.97 -6.35 -7.61
CA GLY A 471 19.96 -6.77 -6.60
C GLY A 471 19.39 -7.68 -5.51
N MET A 472 18.07 -7.66 -5.32
CA MET A 472 17.34 -8.54 -4.39
C MET A 472 16.84 -9.83 -5.06
N GLY A 473 16.97 -9.95 -6.37
CA GLY A 473 16.67 -11.17 -7.12
C GLY A 473 15.39 -11.11 -7.96
N TYR A 474 14.64 -10.00 -7.94
CA TYR A 474 13.42 -9.84 -8.75
C TYR A 474 13.77 -9.62 -10.24
N LYS A 475 13.55 -10.65 -11.07
CA LYS A 475 14.09 -10.70 -12.43
C LYS A 475 13.37 -9.79 -13.42
N ASP A 476 12.10 -9.46 -13.21
CA ASP A 476 11.30 -8.62 -14.12
C ASP A 476 11.87 -7.20 -14.24
N ALA A 477 12.59 -6.73 -13.21
CA ALA A 477 13.28 -5.44 -13.25
C ALA A 477 14.36 -5.38 -14.35
N ARG A 478 14.89 -6.53 -14.79
CA ARG A 478 16.00 -6.60 -15.75
C ARG A 478 15.65 -5.99 -17.10
N GLU A 479 14.53 -6.38 -17.69
CA GLU A 479 14.19 -5.96 -19.05
C GLU A 479 13.85 -4.47 -19.09
N LEU A 480 13.07 -4.00 -18.11
CA LEU A 480 12.77 -2.57 -17.97
C LEU A 480 14.04 -1.76 -17.74
N LEU A 481 14.92 -2.18 -16.81
CA LEU A 481 16.18 -1.48 -16.55
C LEU A 481 17.06 -1.43 -17.79
N LYS A 482 17.19 -2.54 -18.52
CA LYS A 482 17.98 -2.62 -19.76
C LYS A 482 17.44 -1.66 -20.82
N LYS A 483 16.12 -1.58 -20.98
CA LYS A 483 15.47 -0.64 -21.89
C LYS A 483 15.82 0.80 -21.51
N LEU A 484 15.57 1.19 -20.26
CA LEU A 484 15.85 2.55 -19.77
C LEU A 484 17.33 2.94 -19.88
N GLU A 485 18.25 2.00 -19.62
CA GLU A 485 19.68 2.24 -19.77
C GLU A 485 20.11 2.35 -21.24
N THR A 486 19.48 1.61 -22.15
CA THR A 486 19.73 1.70 -23.59
C THR A 486 19.23 3.03 -24.13
N ASP A 487 18.01 3.42 -23.77
CA ASP A 487 17.41 4.69 -24.16
C ASP A 487 18.24 5.86 -23.62
N GLY A 488 18.66 5.81 -22.35
CA GLY A 488 19.50 6.83 -21.73
C GLY A 488 20.91 6.95 -22.33
N GLN A 489 21.47 5.87 -22.89
CA GLN A 489 22.77 5.90 -23.58
C GLN A 489 22.70 6.57 -24.96
N SER A 490 21.53 6.61 -25.57
CA SER A 490 21.35 7.13 -26.93
C SER A 490 21.45 8.65 -27.02
N LEU A 491 21.29 9.37 -25.91
CA LEU A 491 21.16 10.83 -25.88
C LEU A 491 21.97 11.45 -24.73
N CYS A 492 22.52 12.64 -24.97
CA CYS A 492 23.15 13.43 -23.91
C CYS A 492 22.05 14.09 -23.05
N ALA A 493 22.02 13.82 -21.75
CA ALA A 493 21.02 14.36 -20.83
C ALA A 493 21.07 15.89 -20.63
N ASN A 494 22.08 16.57 -21.18
CA ASN A 494 22.19 18.04 -21.12
C ASN A 494 21.80 18.71 -22.45
N CYS A 495 22.42 18.30 -23.56
CA CYS A 495 22.28 18.96 -24.86
C CYS A 495 21.48 18.16 -25.88
N SER A 496 20.93 17.01 -25.49
CA SER A 496 20.13 16.11 -26.33
C SER A 496 20.85 15.60 -27.59
N LYS A 497 22.18 15.72 -27.66
CA LYS A 497 22.97 15.15 -28.76
C LYS A 497 22.79 13.63 -28.79
N GLU A 498 22.41 13.11 -29.96
CA GLU A 498 22.36 11.67 -30.23
C GLU A 498 23.77 11.05 -30.30
N ALA A 499 23.92 9.87 -29.69
CA ALA A 499 25.13 9.08 -29.77
C ALA A 499 25.24 8.44 -31.17
N LYS A 500 26.38 8.64 -31.83
CA LYS A 500 26.67 7.94 -33.10
C LYS A 500 26.91 6.45 -32.82
N THR A 501 26.78 5.61 -33.85
CA THR A 501 27.06 4.17 -33.76
C THR A 501 28.44 3.90 -33.13
N GLY A 502 28.45 3.27 -31.96
CA GLY A 502 29.68 2.93 -31.21
C GLY A 502 30.25 4.06 -30.33
N GLU A 503 29.66 5.27 -30.36
CA GLU A 503 30.01 6.37 -29.45
C GLU A 503 29.52 6.06 -28.03
N LYS A 504 30.39 6.23 -27.03
CA LYS A 504 30.04 5.98 -25.62
C LYS A 504 30.02 7.30 -24.86
N PHE A 505 28.84 7.66 -24.36
CA PHE A 505 28.69 8.80 -23.47
C PHE A 505 29.15 8.52 -22.05
N LYS A 506 29.61 9.57 -21.37
CA LYS A 506 30.04 9.53 -19.98
C LYS A 506 28.83 9.36 -19.07
N GLN A 507 28.83 8.33 -18.25
CA GLN A 507 27.76 8.09 -17.27
C GLN A 507 28.02 8.85 -15.98
N CYS A 508 26.98 9.37 -15.33
CA CYS A 508 27.07 9.90 -13.97
C CYS A 508 27.58 8.83 -13.00
N SER A 509 28.66 9.11 -12.28
CA SER A 509 29.27 8.13 -11.36
C SER A 509 28.45 7.82 -10.11
N LYS A 510 27.49 8.70 -9.75
CA LYS A 510 26.64 8.54 -8.57
C LYS A 510 25.37 7.77 -8.88
N CYS A 511 24.41 8.38 -9.58
CA CYS A 511 23.13 7.72 -9.89
C CYS A 511 23.26 6.65 -10.98
N LYS A 512 24.28 6.73 -11.84
CA LYS A 512 24.45 5.87 -13.01
C LYS A 512 23.19 5.84 -13.91
N ALA A 513 22.39 6.89 -13.89
CA ALA A 513 21.08 6.94 -14.56
C ALA A 513 20.99 8.05 -15.63
N GLN A 514 22.08 8.81 -15.83
CA GLN A 514 22.17 9.85 -16.86
C GLN A 514 23.53 9.77 -17.56
N TRP A 515 23.56 10.11 -18.85
CA TRP A 515 24.72 10.04 -19.74
C TRP A 515 24.99 11.39 -20.43
N TYR A 516 26.26 11.69 -20.69
CA TYR A 516 26.72 12.98 -21.23
C TYR A 516 27.76 12.79 -22.32
N CYS A 517 27.66 13.56 -23.41
CA CYS A 517 28.64 13.50 -24.49
C CYS A 517 30.04 14.00 -24.08
N CYS A 518 30.14 14.87 -23.06
CA CYS A 518 31.40 15.42 -22.57
C CYS A 518 31.33 15.77 -21.08
N LYS A 519 32.47 16.18 -20.49
CA LYS A 519 32.54 16.52 -19.05
C LYS A 519 31.82 17.83 -18.77
N GLU A 520 31.86 18.75 -19.73
CA GLU A 520 31.29 20.09 -19.68
C GLU A 520 29.77 19.98 -19.55
N CYS A 521 29.12 19.21 -20.43
CA CYS A 521 27.69 18.89 -20.33
C CYS A 521 27.30 18.23 -19.00
N GLN A 522 28.15 17.36 -18.44
CA GLN A 522 27.89 16.77 -17.13
C GLN A 522 27.91 17.83 -16.02
N VAL A 523 28.86 18.76 -16.04
CA VAL A 523 28.99 19.82 -15.04
C VAL A 523 27.84 20.82 -15.15
N GLU A 524 27.44 21.16 -16.38
CA GLU A 524 26.29 22.03 -16.65
C GLU A 524 24.99 21.41 -16.14
N ALA A 525 24.66 20.18 -16.55
CA ALA A 525 23.47 19.48 -16.08
C ALA A 525 23.46 19.33 -14.54
N TRP A 526 24.63 19.05 -13.95
CA TRP A 526 24.77 18.95 -12.50
C TRP A 526 24.40 20.25 -11.77
N ARG A 527 24.76 21.41 -12.34
CA ARG A 527 24.39 22.73 -11.81
C ARG A 527 22.94 23.08 -12.12
N ALA A 528 22.45 22.69 -13.29
CA ALA A 528 21.09 22.97 -13.76
C ALA A 528 20.00 22.25 -12.97
N GLY A 529 20.32 21.12 -12.32
CA GLY A 529 19.38 20.48 -11.41
C GLY A 529 19.62 19.01 -11.14
N HIS A 530 20.42 18.31 -11.96
CA HIS A 530 20.66 16.87 -11.77
C HIS A 530 21.26 16.55 -10.39
N LYS A 531 22.02 17.46 -9.76
CA LYS A 531 22.49 17.25 -8.38
C LYS A 531 21.33 16.96 -7.42
N LYS A 532 20.17 17.61 -7.60
CA LYS A 532 18.96 17.44 -6.79
C LYS A 532 18.33 16.08 -7.09
N ASP A 533 18.05 15.78 -8.35
CA ASP A 533 17.51 14.50 -8.81
C ASP A 533 18.35 13.30 -8.32
N CYS A 534 19.67 13.40 -8.48
CA CYS A 534 20.61 12.37 -8.07
C CYS A 534 20.61 12.13 -6.56
N LYS A 535 20.34 13.16 -5.74
CA LYS A 535 20.32 13.05 -4.28
C LYS A 535 18.99 12.51 -3.78
N ARG A 536 17.87 12.90 -4.39
CA ARG A 536 16.52 12.47 -3.96
C ARG A 536 16.17 11.04 -4.36
N ALA A 537 16.92 10.44 -5.29
CA ALA A 537 16.68 9.09 -5.80
C ALA A 537 16.44 7.99 -4.74
N ALA A 538 17.11 8.09 -3.59
CA ALA A 538 17.07 7.08 -2.53
C ALA A 538 16.18 7.47 -1.33
N ILE A 539 15.38 8.55 -1.43
CA ILE A 539 14.48 8.97 -0.35
C ILE A 539 13.45 7.86 -0.08
N LEU A 540 13.33 7.48 1.19
CA LEU A 540 12.54 6.33 1.61
C LEU A 540 11.05 6.61 1.79
N LYS A 541 10.63 7.86 1.98
CA LYS A 541 9.21 8.24 2.06
C LYS A 541 8.80 8.96 0.78
N PHE A 542 7.73 8.50 0.14
CA PHE A 542 7.26 9.07 -1.12
C PHE A 542 6.85 10.54 -1.00
N GLU A 543 6.23 10.92 0.13
CA GLU A 543 5.91 12.31 0.42
C GLU A 543 7.16 13.19 0.50
N ASP A 544 8.19 12.73 1.23
CA ASP A 544 9.48 13.43 1.30
C ASP A 544 10.16 13.49 -0.08
N TYR A 545 9.98 12.47 -0.92
CA TYR A 545 10.50 12.44 -2.28
C TYR A 545 9.86 13.49 -3.18
N LEU A 546 8.53 13.60 -3.13
CA LEU A 546 7.77 14.62 -3.87
C LEU A 546 8.09 16.04 -3.38
N ASN A 547 8.32 16.19 -2.08
CA ASN A 547 8.61 17.48 -1.45
C ASN A 547 10.09 17.88 -1.47
N ALA A 548 11.00 16.98 -1.88
CA ALA A 548 12.44 17.27 -1.93
C ALA A 548 12.77 18.32 -2.99
N GLU A 549 13.51 19.37 -2.61
CA GLU A 549 13.89 20.50 -3.48
C GLU A 549 14.90 20.22 -4.59
#